data_AF-A0A351F324-F1
#
_entry.id   AF-A0A351F324-F1
#
_cell.length_a   1.000
_cell.length_b   1.000
_cell.length_c   1.000
_cell.angle_alpha   90.00
_cell.angle_beta   90.00
_cell.angle_gamma   90.00
#
_symmetry.space_group_name_H-M   'P 1'
#
loop_
_entity.id
_entity.type
_entity.pdbx_description
1 polymer ?
#
loop_
_entity_poly.entity_id
_entity_poly.type
_entity_poly.pdbx_seq_one_letter_code
_entity_poly.pdbx_strand_id
1 'polypeptide(L)'
;SQLTLSTLSKKTAFLDMMDHGQWNSHVDFGLWADAVLIAPATANTIAKMANGIADNLALCVYLSAKCPVIVAPAMDLDMWI
;
A
#
# COMPACT_ATOMS: atom_id res chain seq x y z
N SER A 1 -8.75 -8.41 -7.26
CA SER A 1 -8.20 -9.69 -6.74
C SER A 1 -6.73 -9.78 -7.09
N GLN A 2 -5.96 -10.59 -6.36
CA GLN A 2 -4.52 -10.76 -6.59
C GLN A 2 -4.24 -11.24 -8.03
N LEU A 3 -4.99 -12.24 -8.52
CA LEU A 3 -4.83 -12.77 -9.88
C LEU A 3 -5.01 -11.68 -10.96
N THR A 4 -6.06 -10.86 -10.86
CA THR A 4 -6.32 -9.81 -11.86
C THR A 4 -5.20 -8.77 -11.91
N LEU A 5 -4.74 -8.28 -10.75
CA LEU A 5 -3.63 -7.31 -10.67
C LEU A 5 -2.32 -7.92 -11.15
N SER A 6 -2.06 -9.18 -10.82
CA SER A 6 -0.85 -9.86 -11.27
C SER A 6 -0.82 -10.04 -12.78
N THR A 7 -1.94 -10.44 -13.38
CA THR A 7 -2.06 -10.59 -14.84
C THR A 7 -1.92 -9.24 -15.56
N LEU A 8 -2.56 -8.19 -15.06
CA LEU A 8 -2.53 -6.87 -15.68
C LEU A 8 -1.15 -6.21 -15.59
N SER A 9 -0.50 -6.29 -14.42
CA SER A 9 0.81 -5.66 -14.19
C SER A 9 1.98 -6.49 -14.73
N LYS A 10 1.76 -7.76 -15.09
CA LYS A 10 2.80 -8.75 -15.41
C LYS A 10 3.84 -8.91 -14.29
N LYS A 11 3.46 -8.60 -13.05
CA LYS A 11 4.26 -8.75 -11.84
C LYS A 11 3.41 -9.42 -10.76
N THR A 12 4.04 -10.07 -9.79
CA THR A 12 3.31 -10.64 -8.66
C THR A 12 2.69 -9.53 -7.82
N ALA A 13 1.37 -9.58 -7.60
CA ALA A 13 0.69 -8.76 -6.61
C ALA A 13 0.79 -9.40 -5.22
N PHE A 14 1.07 -8.59 -4.22
CA PHE A 14 1.22 -9.02 -2.82
C PHE A 14 0.07 -8.47 -1.97
N LEU A 15 -0.43 -9.29 -1.05
CA LEU A 15 -1.52 -8.92 -0.13
C LEU A 15 -1.02 -8.82 1.32
N ASP A 16 -0.20 -9.78 1.74
CA ASP A 16 0.25 -9.93 3.12
C ASP A 16 1.78 -10.06 3.24
N MET A 17 2.30 -9.82 4.43
CA MET A 17 3.74 -9.95 4.74
C MET A 17 4.23 -11.40 4.66
N MET A 18 3.34 -12.36 4.89
CA MET A 18 3.62 -13.79 4.77
C MET A 18 2.64 -14.39 3.78
N ASP A 19 3.15 -14.91 2.67
CA ASP A 19 2.34 -15.55 1.64
C ASP A 19 2.95 -16.91 1.29
N HIS A 20 2.19 -18.00 1.45
CA HIS A 20 2.64 -19.38 1.18
C HIS A 20 4.01 -19.76 1.79
N GLY A 21 4.34 -19.22 2.97
CA GLY A 21 5.61 -19.46 3.67
C GLY A 21 6.79 -18.64 3.15
N GLN A 22 6.55 -17.73 2.20
CA GLN A 22 7.51 -16.74 1.75
C GLN A 22 7.27 -15.39 2.43
N TRP A 23 8.37 -14.74 2.81
CA TRP A 23 8.36 -13.43 3.45
C TRP A 23 8.43 -12.31 2.41
N ASN A 24 7.42 -11.45 2.41
CA ASN A 24 7.35 -10.26 1.58
C ASN A 24 7.92 -9.06 2.35
N SER A 25 9.17 -8.71 2.06
CA SER A 25 9.88 -7.65 2.75
C SER A 25 9.34 -6.25 2.38
N HIS A 26 8.58 -5.67 3.30
CA HIS A 26 8.05 -4.31 3.17
C HIS A 26 9.15 -3.24 3.07
N VAL A 27 10.32 -3.50 3.68
CA VAL A 27 11.49 -2.62 3.57
C VAL A 27 12.05 -2.62 2.15
N ASP A 28 12.23 -3.81 1.57
CA ASP A 28 12.80 -3.93 0.22
C ASP A 28 11.88 -3.29 -0.82
N PHE A 29 10.56 -3.45 -0.70
CA PHE A 29 9.61 -2.78 -1.58
C PHE A 29 9.66 -1.25 -1.45
N GLY A 30 9.77 -0.72 -0.23
CA GLY A 30 9.85 0.72 0.01
C GLY A 30 11.14 1.35 -0.52
N LEU A 31 12.25 0.61 -0.51
CA LEU A 31 13.53 1.04 -1.07
C LEU A 31 13.61 0.85 -2.59
N TRP A 32 12.93 -0.17 -3.12
CA TRP A 32 12.88 -0.47 -4.56
C TRP A 32 12.04 0.55 -5.34
N ALA A 33 10.98 1.09 -4.74
CA ALA A 33 10.07 1.98 -5.43
C ALA A 33 10.68 3.38 -5.68
N ASP A 34 10.59 3.87 -6.92
CA ASP A 34 10.93 5.26 -7.27
C ASP A 34 9.81 6.26 -6.91
N ALA A 35 8.58 5.76 -6.76
CA ALA A 35 7.41 6.48 -6.27
C ALA A 35 6.38 5.49 -5.73
N VAL A 36 5.59 5.90 -4.75
CA VAL A 36 4.48 5.11 -4.19
C VAL A 36 3.16 5.82 -4.46
N LEU A 37 2.20 5.11 -5.04
CA LEU A 37 0.83 5.59 -5.24
C LEU A 37 -0.14 4.77 -4.39
N ILE A 38 -0.88 5.44 -3.51
CA ILE A 38 -1.97 4.83 -2.73
C ILE A 38 -3.29 5.25 -3.38
N ALA A 39 -3.88 4.32 -4.14
CA ALA A 39 -5.11 4.53 -4.88
C ALA A 39 -5.95 3.23 -4.97
N PRO A 40 -7.24 3.25 -4.57
CA PRO A 40 -7.90 4.30 -3.80
C PRO A 40 -7.36 4.39 -2.36
N ALA A 41 -7.22 5.60 -1.81
CA ALA A 41 -6.92 5.82 -0.40
C ALA A 41 -8.22 6.09 0.38
N THR A 42 -8.66 5.10 1.16
CA THR A 42 -9.86 5.25 2.00
C THR A 42 -9.57 6.14 3.21
N ALA A 43 -10.62 6.69 3.85
CA ALA A 43 -10.47 7.46 5.09
C ALA A 43 -9.69 6.71 6.17
N ASN A 44 -9.94 5.40 6.31
CA ASN A 44 -9.24 4.55 7.28
C ASN A 44 -7.74 4.43 6.95
N THR A 45 -7.40 4.22 5.68
CA THR A 45 -5.99 4.16 5.25
C THR A 45 -5.28 5.49 5.53
N ILE A 46 -5.92 6.62 5.21
CA ILE A 46 -5.37 7.96 5.45
C ILE A 46 -5.21 8.23 6.95
N ALA A 47 -6.21 7.89 7.77
CA ALA A 47 -6.13 8.03 9.22
C ALA A 47 -4.96 7.22 9.81
N LYS A 48 -4.76 5.98 9.36
CA LYS A 48 -3.63 5.15 9.80
C LYS A 48 -2.29 5.72 9.36
N MET A 49 -2.18 6.19 8.11
CA MET A 49 -0.98 6.85 7.61
C MET A 49 -0.62 8.10 8.42
N ALA A 50 -1.61 8.93 8.75
CA ALA A 50 -1.43 10.15 9.54
C ALA A 50 -0.98 9.86 10.98
N ASN A 51 -1.42 8.72 11.55
CA ASN A 51 -1.06 8.30 12.91
C ASN A 51 0.15 7.34 12.96
N GLY A 52 0.78 7.02 11.84
CA GLY A 52 1.91 6.09 11.79
C GLY A 52 1.56 4.64 12.15
N ILE A 53 0.31 4.23 11.97
CA ILE A 53 -0.15 2.86 12.23
C ILE A 53 0.15 2.01 10.98
N ALA A 54 0.94 0.95 11.13
CA ALA A 54 1.28 0.02 10.06
C ALA A 54 0.90 -1.41 10.41
N ASP A 55 -0.37 -1.75 10.17
CA ASP A 55 -0.96 -3.05 10.50
C ASP A 55 -1.17 -3.98 9.30
N ASN A 56 -0.73 -3.57 8.11
CA ASN A 56 -0.81 -4.34 6.87
C ASN A 56 0.38 -4.03 5.96
N LEU A 57 0.60 -4.89 4.95
CA LEU A 57 1.75 -4.79 4.06
C LEU A 57 1.88 -3.41 3.41
N ALA A 58 0.79 -2.84 2.88
CA ALA A 58 0.82 -1.55 2.20
C ALA A 58 1.26 -0.40 3.12
N LEU A 59 0.76 -0.37 4.36
CA LEU A 59 1.15 0.66 5.34
C LEU A 59 2.58 0.47 5.84
N CYS A 60 3.03 -0.78 5.99
CA CYS A 60 4.43 -1.08 6.29
C CYS A 60 5.37 -0.60 5.16
N VAL A 61 4.99 -0.81 3.89
CA VAL A 61 5.73 -0.30 2.74
C VAL A 61 5.74 1.23 2.72
N TYR A 62 4.60 1.86 3.00
CA TYR A 62 4.49 3.32 3.10
C TYR A 62 5.46 3.92 4.12
N LEU A 63 5.56 3.36 5.33
CA LEU A 63 6.49 3.86 6.35
C LEU A 63 7.97 3.61 5.99
N SER A 64 8.25 2.56 5.20
CA SER A 64 9.60 2.26 4.71
C SER A 64 10.00 3.08 3.49
N ALA A 65 9.04 3.67 2.76
CA ALA A 65 9.29 4.38 1.51
C ALA A 65 10.22 5.58 1.72
N LYS A 66 11.24 5.69 0.86
CA LYS A 66 12.13 6.87 0.79
C LYS A 66 11.84 7.77 -0.41
N CYS A 67 10.97 7.32 -1.30
CA CYS A 67 10.54 8.00 -2.49
C CYS A 67 9.29 8.86 -2.26
N PRO A 68 8.91 9.73 -3.22
CA PRO A 68 7.67 10.49 -3.15
C PRO A 68 6.44 9.57 -3.02
N VAL A 69 5.58 9.89 -2.05
CA VAL A 69 4.30 9.20 -1.84
C VAL A 69 3.16 10.09 -2.34
N ILE A 70 2.34 9.54 -3.22
CA ILE A 70 1.16 10.18 -3.80
C ILE A 70 -0.08 9.45 -3.28
N VAL A 71 -1.05 10.22 -2.81
CA VAL A 71 -2.29 9.70 -2.21
C VAL A 71 -3.46 10.16 -3.07
N ALA A 72 -4.31 9.22 -3.50
CA ALA A 72 -5.53 9.51 -4.25
C ALA A 72 -6.75 9.12 -3.40
N PRO A 73 -7.29 10.05 -2.60
CA PRO A 73 -8.40 9.76 -1.69
C PRO A 73 -9.68 9.36 -2.43
N ALA A 74 -10.37 8.35 -1.91
CA ALA A 74 -11.70 7.96 -2.35
C ALA A 74 -12.53 7.48 -1.16
N MET A 75 -13.60 8.19 -0.86
CA MET A 75 -14.55 7.92 0.22
C MET A 75 -15.90 8.56 -0.11
N ASP A 76 -16.92 8.24 0.68
CA ASP A 76 -18.22 8.89 0.55
C ASP A 76 -18.12 10.41 0.79
N LEU A 77 -19.02 11.19 0.20
CA LEU A 77 -19.01 12.65 0.30
C LEU A 77 -19.08 13.11 1.77
N ASP A 78 -19.88 12.42 2.59
CA ASP A 78 -20.05 12.77 4.00
C ASP A 78 -18.80 12.46 4.85
N MET A 79 -17.84 11.69 4.32
CA MET A 79 -16.57 11.41 4.99
C MET A 79 -15.46 12.40 4.62
N TRP A 80 -15.63 13.22 3.58
CA TRP A 80 -14.60 14.07 2.99
C TRP A 80 -14.61 15.54 3.51
N ILE A 81 -15.39 15.82 4.55
CA ILE A 81 -15.69 17.17 5.06
C ILE A 81 -14.75 17.63 6.18
#